data_AF-A0A9W4KSY6-F1
#
_entry.id   AF-A0A9W4KSY6-F1
#
_cell.length_a   1.000
_cell.length_b   1.000
_cell.length_c   1.000
_cell.angle_alpha   90.00
_cell.angle_beta   90.00
_cell.angle_gamma   90.00
#
_symmetry.space_group_name_H-M   'P 1'
#
loop_
_entity.id
_entity.type
_entity.pdbx_description
1 polymer ?
#
loop_
_entity_poly.entity_id
_entity_poly.type
_entity_poly.pdbx_seq_one_letter_code
_entity_poly.pdbx_strand_id
1 'polypeptide(L)'
;MSDESKVIKVKNAAGDEIEVTEKAFRVVYKAQGYKKIDDTNEKDGEVIDFFTLSTEELQGITKEKLKAFLDQESIDYNSNANKDELISLITGE
;
A
#
# COMPACT_ATOMS: atom_id res chain seq x y z
N MET A 1 -3.98 -30.16 15.29
CA MET A 1 -2.54 -29.95 15.53
C MET A 1 -1.88 -30.26 14.20
N SER A 2 -1.36 -29.33 13.39
CA SER A 2 -0.70 -28.08 13.71
C SER A 2 -0.74 -27.12 12.51
N ASP A 3 -1.17 -25.88 12.71
CA ASP A 3 -1.08 -24.76 11.75
C ASP A 3 0.37 -24.26 11.53
N GLU A 4 1.38 -25.11 11.70
CA GLU A 4 2.80 -24.73 11.70
C GLU A 4 3.45 -24.72 10.29
N SER A 5 2.75 -25.23 9.28
CA SER A 5 3.24 -25.36 7.90
C SER A 5 2.79 -24.23 6.98
N LYS A 6 2.13 -23.18 7.51
CA LYS A 6 1.66 -22.07 6.67
C LYS A 6 2.87 -21.29 6.14
N VAL A 7 3.13 -21.45 4.84
CA VAL A 7 4.11 -20.65 4.09
C VAL A 7 3.48 -19.30 3.78
N ILE A 8 4.24 -18.25 4.01
CA ILE A 8 3.87 -16.86 3.77
C ILE A 8 4.99 -16.16 3.00
N LYS A 9 4.63 -15.18 2.18
CA LYS A 9 5.60 -14.30 1.53
C LYS A 9 5.96 -13.15 2.47
N VAL A 10 7.25 -12.82 2.52
CA VAL A 10 7.77 -11.72 3.34
C VAL A 10 8.76 -10.89 2.52
N LYS A 11 8.77 -9.58 2.73
CA LYS A 11 9.67 -8.62 2.07
C LYS A 11 10.77 -8.20 3.03
N ASN A 12 12.02 -8.20 2.58
CA ASN A 12 13.16 -7.68 3.34
C ASN A 12 13.25 -6.14 3.22
N ALA A 13 14.17 -5.51 3.97
CA ALA A 13 14.40 -4.06 3.88
C ALA A 13 14.96 -3.58 2.53
N ALA A 14 15.56 -4.48 1.74
CA ALA A 14 16.06 -4.19 0.39
C ALA A 14 14.97 -4.32 -0.70
N GLY A 15 13.79 -4.83 -0.33
CA GLY A 15 12.66 -5.03 -1.23
C GLY A 15 12.54 -6.44 -1.82
N ASP A 16 13.45 -7.37 -1.52
CA ASP A 16 13.37 -8.75 -1.97
C ASP A 16 12.28 -9.53 -1.24
N GLU A 17 11.55 -10.32 -2.01
CA GLU A 17 10.47 -11.17 -1.53
C GLU A 17 10.97 -12.61 -1.36
N ILE A 18 10.74 -13.19 -0.19
CA ILE A 18 11.09 -14.59 0.10
C ILE A 18 9.91 -15.32 0.74
N GLU A 19 9.79 -16.60 0.44
CA GLU A 19 8.78 -17.48 1.03
C GLU A 19 9.33 -18.16 2.28
N VAL A 20 8.67 -17.93 3.41
CA VAL A 20 9.10 -18.45 4.71
C VAL A 20 7.89 -19.01 5.45
N THR A 21 8.12 -19.91 6.40
CA THR A 21 7.03 -20.36 7.27
C THR A 21 6.65 -19.26 8.24
N GLU A 22 5.38 -19.20 8.65
CA GLU A 22 4.88 -18.21 9.61
C GLU A 22 5.67 -18.22 10.93
N LYS A 23 6.10 -19.41 11.37
CA LYS A 23 6.99 -19.59 12.52
C LYS A 23 8.35 -18.93 12.30
N ALA A 24 8.97 -19.18 11.14
CA ALA A 24 10.25 -18.57 10.80
C ALA A 24 10.11 -17.03 10.72
N PHE A 25 9.01 -16.52 10.16
CA PHE A 25 8.74 -15.09 10.15
C PHE A 25 8.71 -14.51 11.56
N ARG A 26 7.90 -15.10 12.46
CA ARG A 26 7.73 -14.58 13.81
C ARG A 26 9.03 -14.59 14.64
N VAL A 27 9.86 -15.61 14.46
CA VAL A 27 11.07 -15.83 15.27
C VAL A 27 12.29 -15.13 14.71
N VAL A 28 12.46 -15.15 13.39
CA VAL A 28 13.72 -14.77 12.72
C VAL A 28 13.54 -13.51 11.88
N TYR A 29 12.58 -13.52 10.95
CA TYR A 29 12.49 -12.45 9.96
C TYR A 29 11.86 -11.16 10.51
N LYS A 30 10.90 -11.25 11.43
CA LYS A 30 10.28 -10.08 12.09
C LYS A 30 11.31 -9.27 12.89
N ALA A 31 12.24 -9.95 13.58
CA ALA A 31 13.30 -9.29 14.33
C ALA A 31 14.34 -8.63 13.41
N GLN A 32 14.49 -9.13 12.18
CA GLN A 32 15.36 -8.57 11.15
C GLN A 32 14.68 -7.46 10.31
N GLY A 33 13.45 -7.08 10.64
CA GLY A 33 12.73 -6.01 9.94
C GLY A 33 12.01 -6.43 8.66
N TYR A 34 11.85 -7.73 8.41
CA TYR A 34 11.04 -8.21 7.30
C TYR A 34 9.55 -7.96 7.59
N LYS A 35 8.78 -7.69 6.53
CA LYS A 35 7.33 -7.46 6.60
C LYS A 35 6.58 -8.58 5.88
N LYS A 36 5.43 -9.01 6.41
CA LYS A 36 4.58 -9.97 5.70
C LYS A 36 3.99 -9.30 4.48
N ILE A 37 4.08 -9.98 3.35
CA ILE A 37 3.33 -9.68 2.14
C ILE A 37 2.07 -10.52 2.29
N ASP A 38 1.12 -10.01 3.07
CA ASP A 38 -0.20 -10.62 3.11
C ASP A 38 -0.89 -10.25 1.78
N ASP A 39 -1.45 -11.23 1.08
CA ASP A 39 -2.19 -11.06 -0.18
C ASP A 39 -3.40 -10.11 0.00
N THR A 40 -3.70 -9.73 1.24
CA THR A 40 -4.66 -8.69 1.62
C THR A 40 -3.99 -7.31 1.70
N ASN A 41 -3.64 -6.74 0.55
CA ASN A 41 -3.74 -5.30 0.26
C ASN A 41 -3.48 -4.29 1.40
N GLU A 42 -2.31 -4.33 2.06
CA GLU A 42 -1.85 -3.24 2.93
C GLU A 42 -0.44 -2.79 2.53
N LYS A 43 -0.46 -1.82 1.62
CA LYS A 43 0.51 -0.75 1.39
C LYS A 43 1.67 -0.69 2.39
N ASP A 44 2.84 -1.13 1.95
CA ASP A 44 4.09 -0.67 2.52
C ASP A 44 5.15 -0.56 1.41
N GLY A 45 5.27 0.65 0.84
CA GLY A 45 6.47 1.07 0.13
C GLY A 45 6.36 1.33 -1.37
N GLU A 46 5.25 1.03 -2.05
CA GLU A 46 5.03 1.62 -3.37
C GLU A 46 4.39 2.99 -3.16
N VAL A 47 5.18 4.02 -3.45
CA VAL A 47 4.67 5.38 -3.69
C VAL A 47 3.80 5.25 -4.92
N ILE A 48 2.53 4.87 -4.74
CA ILE A 48 1.60 4.73 -5.86
C ILE A 48 1.40 6.13 -6.39
N ASP A 49 2.04 6.39 -7.52
CA ASP A 49 1.99 7.66 -8.20
C ASP A 49 0.62 7.78 -8.87
N PHE A 50 -0.32 8.42 -8.17
CA PHE A 50 -1.71 8.49 -8.63
C PHE A 50 -1.86 9.33 -9.90
N PHE A 51 -0.85 10.14 -10.29
CA PHE A 51 -0.83 10.82 -11.60
C PHE A 51 -0.76 9.84 -12.77
N THR A 52 -0.26 8.62 -12.54
CA THR A 52 -0.12 7.60 -13.59
C THR A 52 -1.36 6.71 -13.73
N LEU A 53 -2.31 6.82 -12.80
CA LEU A 53 -3.52 6.02 -12.80
C LEU A 53 -4.64 6.71 -13.59
N SER A 54 -5.46 5.89 -14.26
CA SER A 54 -6.69 6.36 -14.91
C SER A 54 -7.75 6.76 -13.87
N THR A 55 -8.68 7.63 -14.26
CA THR A 55 -9.82 8.06 -13.45
C THR A 55 -10.62 6.87 -12.88
N GLU A 56 -10.78 5.80 -13.66
CA GLU A 56 -11.46 4.56 -13.24
C GLU A 56 -10.72 3.82 -12.11
N GLU A 57 -9.40 3.79 -12.18
CA GLU A 57 -8.55 3.19 -11.13
C GLU A 57 -8.62 4.04 -9.85
N LEU A 58 -8.57 5.37 -10.01
CA LEU A 58 -8.71 6.32 -8.89
C LEU A 58 -10.10 6.28 -8.26
N GLN A 59 -11.14 5.96 -9.03
CA GLN A 59 -12.48 5.65 -8.52
C GLN A 59 -12.50 4.39 -7.64
N GLY A 60 -11.53 3.48 -7.78
CA GLY A 60 -11.33 2.36 -6.85
C GLY A 60 -10.61 2.74 -5.55
N ILE A 61 -9.87 3.85 -5.54
CA ILE A 61 -9.06 4.29 -4.39
C ILE A 61 -9.92 4.99 -3.33
N THR A 62 -9.65 4.82 -2.04
CA THR A 62 -10.39 5.50 -0.99
C THR A 62 -10.10 7.01 -0.97
N LYS A 63 -11.09 7.80 -0.56
CA LYS A 63 -10.97 9.27 -0.46
C LYS A 63 -9.79 9.69 0.42
N GLU A 64 -9.54 8.96 1.50
CA GLU A 64 -8.40 9.18 2.41
C GLU A 64 -7.05 8.99 1.71
N LYS A 65 -6.91 7.95 0.87
CA LYS A 65 -5.69 7.71 0.10
C LYS A 65 -5.45 8.84 -0.91
N LEU A 66 -6.49 9.29 -1.62
CA LEU A 66 -6.40 10.42 -2.55
C LEU A 66 -5.98 11.72 -1.84
N LYS A 67 -6.59 12.01 -0.68
CA LYS A 67 -6.20 13.16 0.15
C LYS A 67 -4.77 13.07 0.64
N ALA A 68 -4.33 11.90 1.11
CA ALA A 68 -2.97 11.69 1.58
C ALA A 68 -1.94 11.92 0.47
N PHE A 69 -2.26 11.56 -0.76
CA PHE A 69 -1.39 11.83 -1.91
C PHE A 69 -1.36 13.32 -2.26
N LEU A 70 -2.51 13.99 -2.31
CA LEU A 70 -2.56 15.44 -2.52
C LEU A 70 -1.76 16.20 -1.45
N ASP A 71 -1.84 15.76 -0.19
CA ASP A 71 -1.06 16.32 0.92
C ASP A 71 0.44 16.08 0.73
N GLN A 72 0.83 14.87 0.31
CA GLN A 72 2.22 14.50 0.00
C GLN A 72 2.79 15.37 -1.14
N GLU A 73 2.01 15.59 -2.19
CA GLU A 73 2.38 16.41 -3.34
C GLU A 73 2.22 17.93 -3.07
N SER A 74 1.80 18.31 -1.85
CA SER A 74 1.49 19.70 -1.47
C SER A 74 0.51 20.39 -2.43
N ILE A 75 -0.49 19.64 -2.89
CA ILE A 75 -1.59 20.15 -3.70
C ILE A 75 -2.72 20.56 -2.77
N ASP A 76 -3.09 21.83 -2.82
CA ASP A 76 -4.26 22.34 -2.10
C ASP A 76 -5.55 21.72 -2.62
N TYR A 77 -6.36 21.19 -1.71
CA TYR A 77 -7.68 20.65 -2.01
C TYR A 77 -8.70 21.11 -0.97
N ASN A 78 -9.96 21.22 -1.39
CA ASN A 78 -11.02 21.54 -0.44
C ASN A 78 -11.25 20.34 0.51
N SER A 79 -11.26 20.59 1.82
CA SER A 79 -11.51 19.52 2.81
C SER A 79 -12.85 18.81 2.59
N ASN A 80 -13.84 19.52 2.02
CA ASN A 80 -15.15 19.02 1.61
C ASN A 80 -15.22 18.58 0.14
N ALA A 81 -14.14 18.67 -0.64
CA ALA A 81 -14.07 18.20 -2.03
C ALA A 81 -14.61 16.78 -2.13
N ASN A 82 -15.38 16.50 -3.18
CA ASN A 82 -15.87 15.15 -3.46
C ASN A 82 -14.76 14.29 -4.05
N LYS A 83 -15.02 12.98 -4.14
CA LYS A 83 -14.02 12.03 -4.65
C LYS A 83 -13.59 12.41 -6.07
N ASP A 84 -14.54 12.66 -6.97
CA ASP A 84 -14.27 13.12 -8.34
C ASP A 84 -13.44 14.40 -8.39
N GLU A 85 -13.64 15.34 -7.48
CA GLU A 85 -12.84 16.57 -7.44
C GLU A 85 -11.39 16.29 -7.01
N LEU A 86 -11.20 15.40 -6.02
CA LEU A 86 -9.85 14.96 -5.63
C LEU A 86 -9.16 14.21 -6.79
N ILE A 87 -9.92 13.41 -7.54
CA ILE A 87 -9.40 12.68 -8.71
C ILE A 87 -9.02 13.67 -9.82
N SER A 88 -9.87 14.67 -10.10
CA SER A 88 -9.59 15.68 -11.14
C SER A 88 -8.34 16.49 -10.81
N LEU A 89 -8.13 16.84 -9.54
CA LEU A 89 -6.89 17.49 -9.08
C LEU A 89 -5.65 16.62 -9.30
N ILE A 90 -5.80 15.30 -9.21
CA ILE A 90 -4.72 14.34 -9.45
C ILE A 90 -4.52 14.14 -10.97
N THR A 91 -5.57 13.99 -11.78
CA THR A 91 -5.40 13.75 -13.22
C THR A 91 -5.10 15.04 -14.01
N GLY A 92 -5.29 16.20 -13.40
CA GLY A 92 -5.11 17.50 -14.04
C GLY A 92 -6.20 17.84 -15.07
N GLU A 93 -7.38 17.24 -14.91
CA GLU A 93 -8.58 17.49 -15.74
C GLU A 93 -9.43 18.68 -15.25
#